data_AF-A0A8B6FKP7-F1
#
_entry.id   AF-A0A8B6FKP7-F1
#
_cell.length_a   1.000
_cell.length_b   1.000
_cell.length_c   1.000
_cell.angle_alpha   90.00
_cell.angle_beta   90.00
_cell.angle_gamma   90.00
#
_symmetry.space_group_name_H-M   'P 1'
#
loop_
_entity.id
_entity.type
_entity.pdbx_description
1 polymer ?
#
loop_
_entity_poly.entity_id
_entity_poly.type
_entity_poly.pdbx_seq_one_letter_code
_entity_poly.pdbx_strand_id
1 'polypeptide(L)'
;MFDNIFHLIQLSIKQNSKTSLINYPHHLYLYGRLQCHNPLWGSKTHNAKGKIIEDFVSQEGLCIFNDGSNTYLHPGNGSYSSIDITICDPSLLLDYSWRVHDDLCGSDHFPIVLEHPFNSAQQRVPRWKLDKADWSLFENLCRAELQSKMFETVQDPILTFNTVLTSIADRTIPKTSANPKHPSKPWFDDACDQAIGDRKKSERRFNQQPTTKNLSNFRIFRAKARRTCRQARRTSWKKFVSGITSRTPMTKVWNMVNKIKGKNSKATVKHLKDGNNLLTSEKDIANKLGETFAKSSSCNNYREDFKKS
;
A
#
# COMPACT_ATOMS: atom_id res chain seq x y z
N MET A 1 -4.51 1.47 -12.38
CA MET A 1 -3.67 0.29 -12.16
C MET A 1 -2.76 0.59 -10.97
N PHE A 2 -3.12 0.03 -9.82
CA PHE A 2 -2.41 -0.04 -8.53
C PHE A 2 -1.90 1.27 -7.88
N ASP A 3 -2.73 1.91 -7.03
CA ASP A 3 -2.26 2.91 -6.04
C ASP A 3 -2.26 2.31 -4.61
N ASN A 4 -2.22 0.97 -4.47
CA ASN A 4 -2.18 0.28 -3.18
C ASN A 4 -1.02 -0.71 -3.06
N ILE A 5 0.01 -0.55 -3.90
CA ILE A 5 1.25 -1.31 -3.72
C ILE A 5 2.37 -0.27 -3.58
N PHE A 6 3.08 -0.37 -2.45
CA PHE A 6 4.26 0.37 -2.00
C PHE A 6 4.06 1.67 -1.24
N HIS A 7 4.33 1.59 0.07
CA HIS A 7 5.19 2.59 0.69
C HIS A 7 6.54 2.60 -0.06
N LEU A 8 6.63 3.48 -1.05
CA LEU A 8 7.91 3.98 -1.57
C LEU A 8 8.51 4.88 -0.48
N ILE A 9 9.28 4.31 0.44
CA ILE A 9 10.29 5.10 1.17
C ILE A 9 11.44 5.29 0.20
N GLN A 10 11.37 6.37 -0.57
CA GLN A 10 12.44 6.81 -1.44
C GLN A 10 13.41 7.63 -0.58
N LEU A 11 14.38 6.96 0.07
CA LEU A 11 15.50 7.67 0.71
C LEU A 11 16.47 8.13 -0.39
N SER A 12 16.35 9.41 -0.75
CA SER A 12 17.32 10.11 -1.57
C SER A 12 18.59 10.38 -0.75
N ILE A 13 19.61 9.54 -0.87
CA ILE A 13 20.94 9.88 -0.34
C ILE A 13 21.52 10.99 -1.22
N LYS A 14 21.53 12.23 -0.70
CA LYS A 14 22.41 13.27 -1.22
C LYS A 14 23.85 12.81 -0.96
N GLN A 15 24.65 12.71 -2.03
CA GLN A 15 26.10 12.59 -1.91
C GLN A 15 26.63 13.80 -1.12
N ASN A 16 27.02 13.56 0.13
CA ASN A 16 28.03 14.26 0.93
C ASN A 16 27.65 14.29 2.41
N SER A 17 27.86 13.17 3.10
CA SER A 17 28.31 13.15 4.50
C SER A 17 28.44 11.70 4.97
N LYS A 18 29.69 11.26 5.20
CA LYS A 18 29.98 10.09 6.04
C LYS A 18 29.57 10.43 7.48
N THR A 19 28.29 10.29 7.85
CA THR A 19 27.83 10.19 9.25
C THR A 19 26.30 10.05 9.35
N SER A 20 25.87 9.18 10.27
CA SER A 20 24.51 9.00 10.82
C SER A 20 23.46 8.26 9.97
N LEU A 21 23.53 6.92 9.93
CA LEU A 21 22.42 6.04 9.55
C LEU A 21 22.08 4.97 10.60
N ILE A 22 22.67 5.01 11.80
CA ILE A 22 22.49 4.00 12.85
C ILE A 22 21.68 4.66 13.97
N ASN A 23 20.39 4.30 14.17
CA ASN A 23 19.61 4.41 15.43
C ASN A 23 18.08 4.22 15.27
N TYR A 24 17.59 3.17 14.59
CA TYR A 24 16.26 2.60 14.90
C TYR A 24 16.35 1.08 15.03
N PRO A 25 15.51 0.41 15.85
CA PRO A 25 15.81 -0.95 16.28
C PRO A 25 15.76 -2.01 15.17
N HIS A 26 15.02 -1.78 14.08
CA HIS A 26 14.93 -2.73 12.97
C HIS A 26 14.68 -1.94 11.69
N HIS A 27 15.59 -2.04 10.72
CA HIS A 27 15.54 -1.22 9.51
C HIS A 27 15.28 -2.08 8.26
N LEU A 28 14.32 -1.65 7.45
CA LEU A 28 14.14 -2.12 6.08
C LEU A 28 14.61 -1.03 5.12
N TYR A 29 15.54 -1.39 4.23
CA TYR A 29 16.10 -0.52 3.22
C TYR A 29 15.73 -1.00 1.81
N LEU A 30 14.96 -0.19 1.11
CA LEU A 30 14.62 -0.44 -0.30
C LEU A 30 15.46 0.47 -1.19
N TYR A 31 16.30 -0.15 -2.03
CA TYR A 31 17.17 0.56 -2.95
C TYR A 31 16.80 0.22 -4.39
N GLY A 32 16.01 1.08 -5.03
CA GLY A 32 15.61 0.86 -6.43
C GLY A 32 16.77 1.05 -7.41
N ARG A 33 17.27 2.27 -7.58
CA ARG A 33 18.09 2.60 -8.75
C ARG A 33 19.58 2.82 -8.44
N LEU A 34 20.27 1.79 -7.96
CA LEU A 34 21.70 1.90 -7.66
C LEU A 34 22.61 1.58 -8.86
N GLN A 35 22.09 0.86 -9.87
CA GLN A 35 22.90 0.31 -10.98
C GLN A 35 24.10 -0.50 -10.45
N CYS A 36 23.90 -1.16 -9.32
CA CYS A 36 24.87 -2.03 -8.69
C CYS A 36 24.68 -3.44 -9.24
N HIS A 37 25.75 -4.02 -9.75
CA HIS A 37 25.75 -5.37 -10.27
C HIS A 37 26.53 -6.27 -9.32
N ASN A 38 25.87 -7.29 -8.79
CA ASN A 38 26.47 -8.35 -8.00
C ASN A 38 25.63 -9.64 -8.11
N PRO A 39 26.27 -10.82 -8.21
CA PRO A 39 25.58 -12.12 -8.12
C PRO A 39 24.69 -12.29 -6.90
N LEU A 40 25.02 -11.67 -5.76
CA LEU A 40 24.24 -11.76 -4.51
C LEU A 40 22.77 -11.33 -4.63
N TRP A 41 22.43 -10.52 -5.64
CA TRP A 41 21.05 -10.12 -5.91
C TRP A 41 20.63 -10.37 -7.37
N GLY A 42 21.32 -11.29 -8.05
CA GLY A 42 20.91 -11.81 -9.37
C GLY A 42 21.57 -11.20 -10.60
N SER A 43 22.53 -10.29 -10.44
CA SER A 43 23.29 -9.82 -11.60
C SER A 43 24.32 -10.86 -12.06
N LYS A 44 24.50 -11.00 -13.38
CA LYS A 44 25.53 -11.89 -13.95
C LYS A 44 26.97 -11.41 -13.73
N THR A 45 27.12 -10.13 -13.48
CA THR A 45 28.41 -9.45 -13.34
C THR A 45 28.54 -8.81 -11.98
N HIS A 46 29.77 -8.53 -11.60
CA HIS A 46 30.12 -7.79 -10.40
C HIS A 46 30.75 -6.45 -10.79
N ASN A 47 30.28 -5.34 -10.23
CA ASN A 47 30.87 -4.01 -10.47
C ASN A 47 31.30 -3.33 -9.16
N ALA A 48 32.13 -2.28 -9.25
CA ALA A 48 32.66 -1.59 -8.08
C ALA A 48 31.58 -1.10 -7.11
N LYS A 49 30.44 -0.60 -7.63
CA LYS A 49 29.32 -0.20 -6.78
C LYS A 49 28.66 -1.39 -6.09
N GLY A 50 28.54 -2.53 -6.77
CA GLY A 50 28.09 -3.79 -6.20
C GLY A 50 29.01 -4.29 -5.11
N LYS A 51 30.32 -4.10 -5.24
CA LYS A 51 31.28 -4.43 -4.18
C LYS A 51 31.10 -3.56 -2.93
N ILE A 52 30.93 -2.25 -3.11
CA ILE A 52 30.68 -1.33 -1.99
C ILE A 52 29.42 -1.72 -1.20
N ILE A 53 28.34 -2.10 -1.90
CA ILE A 53 27.10 -2.53 -1.23
C ILE A 53 27.26 -3.90 -0.57
N GLU A 54 27.95 -4.84 -1.20
CA GLU A 54 28.28 -6.14 -0.60
C GLU A 54 29.06 -5.97 0.69
N ASP A 55 30.14 -5.18 0.66
CA ASP A 55 30.98 -4.93 1.83
C ASP A 55 30.18 -4.24 2.95
N PHE A 56 29.31 -3.29 2.61
CA PHE A 56 28.40 -2.65 3.56
C PHE A 56 27.42 -3.64 4.20
N VAL A 57 26.78 -4.50 3.41
CA VAL A 57 25.86 -5.54 3.91
C VAL A 57 26.58 -6.48 4.87
N SER A 58 27.80 -6.90 4.53
CA SER A 58 28.61 -7.78 5.38
C SER A 58 29.08 -7.08 6.67
N GLN A 59 29.51 -5.81 6.59
CA GLN A 59 30.00 -5.05 7.75
C GLN A 59 28.89 -4.78 8.77
N GLU A 60 27.70 -4.44 8.30
CA GLU A 60 26.55 -4.10 9.16
C GLU A 60 25.69 -5.33 9.53
N GLY A 61 26.07 -6.54 9.08
CA GLY A 61 25.34 -7.78 9.37
C GLY A 61 23.91 -7.79 8.80
N LEU A 62 23.68 -7.16 7.66
CA LEU A 62 22.36 -7.04 7.02
C LEU A 62 22.05 -8.26 6.13
N CYS A 63 20.77 -8.43 5.80
CA CYS A 63 20.29 -9.48 4.90
C CYS A 63 19.76 -8.90 3.59
N ILE A 64 19.87 -9.68 2.51
CA ILE A 64 19.33 -9.35 1.19
C ILE A 64 18.11 -10.22 0.94
N PHE A 65 17.00 -9.61 0.51
CA PHE A 65 15.77 -10.34 0.17
C PHE A 65 15.73 -10.86 -1.26
N ASN A 66 16.50 -10.27 -2.17
CA ASN A 66 16.46 -10.60 -3.60
C ASN A 66 16.76 -12.09 -3.84
N ASP A 67 15.88 -12.77 -4.59
CA ASP A 67 16.04 -14.18 -5.01
C ASP A 67 16.76 -14.35 -6.36
N GLY A 68 17.21 -13.23 -6.93
CA GLY A 68 17.85 -13.17 -8.25
C GLY A 68 16.92 -12.82 -9.41
N SER A 69 15.60 -12.75 -9.18
CA SER A 69 14.61 -12.33 -10.17
C SER A 69 14.93 -10.96 -10.77
N ASN A 70 14.63 -10.81 -12.06
CA ASN A 70 14.91 -9.58 -12.80
C ASN A 70 13.97 -8.45 -12.36
N THR A 71 14.54 -7.31 -11.98
CA THR A 71 13.81 -6.13 -11.50
C THR A 71 13.69 -5.01 -12.53
N TYR A 72 14.38 -5.13 -13.68
CA TYR A 72 14.36 -4.13 -14.74
C TYR A 72 14.28 -4.77 -16.13
N LEU A 73 13.50 -4.16 -17.03
CA LEU A 73 13.48 -4.44 -18.46
C LEU A 73 13.95 -3.23 -19.24
N HIS A 74 15.10 -3.36 -19.89
CA HIS A 74 15.68 -2.27 -20.67
C HIS A 74 14.80 -1.97 -21.90
N PRO A 75 14.26 -0.73 -22.03
CA PRO A 75 13.28 -0.41 -23.08
C PRO A 75 13.90 -0.38 -24.49
N GLY A 76 15.22 -0.30 -24.59
CA GLY A 76 16.04 -0.30 -25.81
C GLY A 76 16.16 -1.68 -26.49
N ASN A 77 16.93 -2.56 -25.87
CA ASN A 77 17.31 -3.87 -26.37
C ASN A 77 16.42 -5.01 -25.84
N GLY A 78 15.53 -4.76 -24.87
CA GLY A 78 14.71 -5.79 -24.25
C GLY A 78 15.46 -6.72 -23.29
N SER A 79 16.65 -6.33 -22.83
CA SER A 79 17.41 -7.12 -21.86
C SER A 79 16.87 -6.96 -20.44
N TYR A 80 16.86 -8.05 -19.69
CA TYR A 80 16.52 -8.05 -18.28
C TYR A 80 17.75 -7.90 -17.38
N SER A 81 17.59 -7.25 -16.23
CA SER A 81 18.62 -7.16 -15.20
C SER A 81 18.03 -7.01 -13.80
N SER A 82 18.79 -7.45 -12.79
CA SER A 82 18.47 -7.30 -11.37
C SER A 82 19.30 -6.16 -10.78
N ILE A 83 18.75 -4.94 -10.78
CA ILE A 83 19.45 -3.69 -10.38
C ILE A 83 18.79 -2.97 -9.21
N ASP A 84 17.56 -3.34 -8.86
CA ASP A 84 16.86 -2.96 -7.64
C ASP A 84 17.12 -3.99 -6.53
N ILE A 85 17.56 -3.53 -5.35
CA ILE A 85 18.03 -4.32 -4.22
C ILE A 85 17.18 -4.01 -2.98
N THR A 86 16.82 -5.05 -2.23
CA THR A 86 16.07 -4.95 -0.98
C THR A 86 16.93 -5.53 0.15
N ILE A 87 17.30 -4.68 1.10
CA ILE A 87 18.19 -5.01 2.23
C ILE A 87 17.41 -4.81 3.52
N CYS A 88 17.59 -5.67 4.51
CA CYS A 88 16.95 -5.52 5.82
C CYS A 88 17.86 -5.93 6.97
N ASP A 89 17.45 -5.53 8.16
CA ASP A 89 17.92 -6.15 9.39
C ASP A 89 17.51 -7.64 9.43
N PRO A 90 18.36 -8.56 9.95
CA PRO A 90 18.04 -10.00 10.03
C PRO A 90 16.72 -10.31 10.74
N SER A 91 16.33 -9.49 11.72
CA SER A 91 15.05 -9.66 12.44
C SER A 91 13.81 -9.58 11.53
N LEU A 92 13.89 -8.85 10.42
CA LEU A 92 12.77 -8.63 9.51
C LEU A 92 12.71 -9.66 8.37
N LEU A 93 13.77 -10.46 8.18
CA LEU A 93 13.89 -11.34 7.01
C LEU A 93 12.78 -12.39 6.95
N LEU A 94 12.35 -12.90 8.11
CA LEU A 94 11.29 -13.92 8.21
C LEU A 94 9.89 -13.32 8.29
N ASP A 95 9.78 -12.02 8.58
CA ASP A 95 8.51 -11.32 8.74
C ASP A 95 7.87 -10.94 7.39
N TYR A 96 8.65 -10.96 6.30
CA TYR A 96 8.16 -10.56 4.98
C TYR A 96 8.44 -11.63 3.94
N SER A 97 7.48 -11.81 3.04
CA SER A 97 7.72 -12.45 1.76
C SER A 97 8.13 -11.40 0.73
N TRP A 98 9.08 -11.77 -0.13
CA TRP A 98 9.60 -10.92 -1.19
C TRP A 98 9.31 -11.55 -2.54
N ARG A 99 8.88 -10.76 -3.52
CA ARG A 99 8.73 -11.20 -4.92
C ARG A 99 8.78 -10.03 -5.87
N VAL A 100 9.13 -10.29 -7.13
CA VAL A 100 8.96 -9.32 -8.22
C VAL A 100 7.54 -9.42 -8.78
N HIS A 101 6.92 -8.28 -9.11
CA HIS A 101 5.60 -8.25 -9.73
C HIS A 101 5.68 -8.63 -11.22
N ASP A 102 4.73 -9.43 -11.71
CA ASP A 102 4.73 -9.99 -13.08
C ASP A 102 4.52 -8.97 -14.22
N ASP A 103 4.20 -7.72 -13.87
CA ASP A 103 3.89 -6.65 -14.82
C ASP A 103 4.68 -5.40 -14.45
N LEU A 104 5.31 -4.79 -15.46
CA LEU A 104 6.02 -3.51 -15.35
C LEU A 104 5.15 -2.34 -14.88
N CYS A 105 3.82 -2.49 -14.91
CA CYS A 105 2.87 -1.45 -14.51
C CYS A 105 3.07 -0.12 -15.28
N GLY A 106 3.63 -0.18 -16.50
CA GLY A 106 3.94 0.98 -17.33
C GLY A 106 5.30 1.64 -17.05
N SER A 107 6.05 1.15 -16.06
CA SER A 107 7.45 1.47 -15.80
C SER A 107 8.40 0.65 -16.68
N ASP A 108 9.70 0.90 -16.59
CA ASP A 108 10.79 0.04 -17.04
C ASP A 108 11.37 -0.83 -15.90
N HIS A 109 11.04 -0.51 -14.65
CA HIS A 109 11.30 -1.33 -13.48
C HIS A 109 10.07 -2.16 -13.09
N PHE A 110 10.27 -3.43 -12.77
CA PHE A 110 9.26 -4.27 -12.15
C PHE A 110 9.11 -3.88 -10.69
N PRO A 111 7.87 -3.67 -10.21
CA PRO A 111 7.64 -3.41 -8.80
C PRO A 111 8.10 -4.60 -7.93
N ILE A 112 8.87 -4.33 -6.87
CA ILE A 112 9.31 -5.32 -5.88
C ILE A 112 8.30 -5.38 -4.75
N VAL A 113 7.57 -6.48 -4.59
CA VAL A 113 6.53 -6.69 -3.57
C VAL A 113 7.10 -7.29 -2.30
N LEU A 114 6.90 -6.57 -1.19
CA LEU A 114 7.10 -7.05 0.17
C LEU A 114 5.73 -7.23 0.83
N GLU A 115 5.42 -8.46 1.23
CA GLU A 115 4.16 -8.83 1.86
C GLU A 115 4.43 -9.40 3.25
N HIS A 116 3.98 -8.68 4.28
CA HIS A 116 3.93 -9.20 5.64
C HIS A 116 2.75 -10.17 5.76
N PRO A 117 2.90 -11.38 6.33
CA PRO A 117 1.84 -12.38 6.40
C PRO A 117 0.62 -11.89 7.19
N PHE A 118 0.83 -10.97 8.13
CA PHE A 118 -0.24 -10.33 8.90
C PHE A 118 -0.74 -9.00 8.30
N ASN A 119 -0.52 -8.75 7.00
CA ASN A 119 -1.27 -7.73 6.27
C ASN A 119 -2.73 -8.18 6.17
N SER A 120 -3.44 -8.14 7.30
CA SER A 120 -4.87 -7.95 7.29
C SER A 120 -5.06 -6.58 6.66
N ALA A 121 -5.30 -6.56 5.33
CA ALA A 121 -5.89 -5.41 4.68
C ALA A 121 -7.10 -5.08 5.55
N GLN A 122 -7.00 -4.03 6.38
CA GLN A 122 -7.94 -3.78 7.48
C GLN A 122 -9.34 -3.95 6.91
N GLN A 123 -9.95 -5.11 7.17
CA GLN A 123 -11.27 -5.37 6.62
C GLN A 123 -12.11 -4.27 7.22
N ARG A 124 -12.71 -3.44 6.38
CA ARG A 124 -13.50 -2.34 6.89
C ARG A 124 -14.60 -2.98 7.71
N VAL A 125 -14.59 -2.74 9.02
CA VAL A 125 -15.65 -3.23 9.89
C VAL A 125 -16.98 -2.72 9.30
N PRO A 126 -17.87 -3.63 8.85
CA PRO A 126 -19.15 -3.24 8.29
C PRO A 126 -19.93 -2.39 9.29
N ARG A 127 -20.46 -1.26 8.83
CA ARG A 127 -21.27 -0.35 9.63
C ARG A 127 -22.72 -0.43 9.20
N TRP A 128 -23.63 -0.38 10.17
CA TRP A 128 -25.06 -0.28 9.92
C TRP A 128 -25.40 1.00 9.15
N LYS A 129 -26.21 0.87 8.10
CA LYS A 129 -26.78 2.01 7.35
C LYS A 129 -28.17 2.32 7.88
N LEU A 130 -28.22 3.06 8.97
CA LEU A 130 -29.48 3.40 9.65
C LEU A 130 -30.45 4.20 8.75
N ASP A 131 -29.92 4.93 7.76
CA ASP A 131 -30.69 5.64 6.73
C ASP A 131 -31.43 4.69 5.76
N LYS A 132 -31.05 3.41 5.73
CA LYS A 132 -31.63 2.38 4.86
C LYS A 132 -32.27 1.24 5.63
N ALA A 133 -32.46 1.40 6.93
CA ALA A 133 -33.11 0.41 7.77
C ALA A 133 -34.60 0.30 7.42
N ASP A 134 -35.10 -0.93 7.37
CA ASP A 134 -36.54 -1.18 7.40
C ASP A 134 -37.02 -1.15 8.86
N TRP A 135 -37.32 0.06 9.35
CA TRP A 135 -37.72 0.27 10.74
C TRP A 135 -39.05 -0.42 11.08
N SER A 136 -39.98 -0.51 10.14
CA SER A 136 -41.26 -1.17 10.33
C SER A 136 -41.08 -2.67 10.54
N LEU A 137 -40.24 -3.31 9.71
CA LEU A 137 -39.91 -4.72 9.89
C LEU A 137 -39.10 -4.96 11.17
N PHE A 138 -38.13 -4.08 11.48
CA PHE A 138 -37.35 -4.16 12.72
C PHE A 138 -38.25 -4.11 13.96
N GLU A 139 -39.20 -3.18 14.01
CA GLU A 139 -40.14 -3.07 15.13
C GLU A 139 -41.01 -4.33 15.26
N ASN A 140 -41.57 -4.82 14.16
CA ASN A 140 -42.41 -6.02 14.16
C ASN A 140 -41.64 -7.24 14.65
N LEU A 141 -40.40 -7.43 14.21
CA LEU A 141 -39.55 -8.53 14.66
C LEU A 141 -39.14 -8.39 16.12
N CYS A 142 -38.84 -7.17 16.61
CA CYS A 142 -38.59 -6.93 18.03
C CYS A 142 -39.81 -7.33 18.88
N ARG A 143 -41.02 -6.95 18.48
CA ARG A 143 -42.26 -7.33 19.20
C ARG A 143 -42.50 -8.84 19.18
N ALA A 144 -42.19 -9.50 18.08
CA ALA A 144 -42.41 -10.93 17.92
C ALA A 144 -41.36 -11.78 18.67
N GLU A 145 -40.08 -11.40 18.61
CA GLU A 145 -38.95 -12.24 19.03
C GLU A 145 -38.36 -11.83 20.39
N LEU A 146 -38.55 -10.59 20.88
CA LEU A 146 -38.07 -10.14 22.19
C LEU A 146 -39.19 -10.20 23.25
N GLN A 147 -39.71 -11.39 23.50
CA GLN A 147 -40.76 -11.60 24.50
C GLN A 147 -40.16 -11.85 25.89
N SER A 148 -40.72 -11.23 26.94
CA SER A 148 -40.22 -11.33 28.32
C SER A 148 -40.02 -12.77 28.79
N LYS A 149 -40.91 -13.68 28.39
CA LYS A 149 -40.86 -15.11 28.74
C LYS A 149 -39.59 -15.82 28.25
N MET A 150 -38.93 -15.32 27.20
CA MET A 150 -37.69 -15.91 26.69
C MET A 150 -36.49 -15.68 27.62
N PHE A 151 -36.60 -14.73 28.55
CA PHE A 151 -35.51 -14.31 29.43
C PHE A 151 -35.61 -14.88 30.85
N GLU A 152 -36.74 -15.52 31.20
CA GLU A 152 -37.03 -15.98 32.57
C GLU A 152 -36.23 -17.24 32.95
N THR A 153 -35.85 -18.07 31.98
CA THR A 153 -35.26 -19.41 32.22
C THR A 153 -33.83 -19.56 31.67
N VAL A 154 -33.28 -18.52 31.05
CA VAL A 154 -31.94 -18.54 30.44
C VAL A 154 -30.87 -18.12 31.43
N GLN A 155 -29.71 -18.78 31.33
CA GLN A 155 -28.57 -18.59 32.23
C GLN A 155 -27.97 -17.18 32.12
N ASP A 156 -27.97 -16.58 30.93
CA ASP A 156 -27.56 -15.19 30.68
C ASP A 156 -28.62 -14.46 29.81
N PRO A 157 -29.59 -13.80 30.45
CA PRO A 157 -30.63 -13.04 29.77
C PRO A 157 -30.09 -11.89 28.91
N ILE A 158 -28.99 -11.25 29.32
CA ILE A 158 -28.41 -10.09 28.63
C ILE A 158 -27.72 -10.53 27.34
N LEU A 159 -26.92 -11.60 27.39
CA LEU A 159 -26.30 -12.17 26.20
C LEU A 159 -27.36 -12.64 25.20
N THR A 160 -28.41 -13.28 25.69
CA THR A 160 -29.54 -13.74 24.86
C THR A 160 -30.23 -12.57 24.19
N PHE A 161 -30.55 -11.51 24.95
CA PHE A 161 -31.17 -10.29 24.42
C PHE A 161 -30.30 -9.64 23.32
N ASN A 162 -29.00 -9.44 23.59
CA ASN A 162 -28.08 -8.84 22.63
C ASN A 162 -27.95 -9.67 21.35
N THR A 163 -27.97 -11.00 21.47
CA THR A 163 -27.88 -11.91 20.32
C THR A 163 -29.11 -11.82 19.44
N VAL A 164 -30.30 -11.85 20.03
CA VAL A 164 -31.58 -11.72 19.30
C VAL A 164 -31.68 -10.33 18.66
N LEU A 165 -31.38 -9.27 19.41
CA LEU A 165 -31.41 -7.90 18.89
C LEU A 165 -30.44 -7.70 17.72
N THR A 166 -29.23 -8.26 17.81
CA THR A 166 -28.24 -8.20 16.73
C THR A 166 -28.71 -8.97 15.50
N SER A 167 -29.33 -10.14 15.68
CA SER A 167 -29.92 -10.94 14.59
C SER A 167 -31.05 -10.19 13.87
N ILE A 168 -31.94 -9.54 14.62
CA ILE A 168 -33.01 -8.72 14.04
C ILE A 168 -32.41 -7.55 13.25
N ALA A 169 -31.41 -6.86 13.82
CA ALA A 169 -30.70 -5.81 13.12
C ALA A 169 -30.06 -6.34 11.81
N ASP A 170 -29.46 -7.53 11.82
CA ASP A 170 -28.80 -8.13 10.66
C ASP A 170 -29.77 -8.40 9.51
N ARG A 171 -31.03 -8.72 9.82
CA ARG A 171 -32.10 -9.00 8.84
C ARG A 171 -32.75 -7.74 8.25
N THR A 172 -32.65 -6.61 8.93
CA THR A 172 -33.47 -5.41 8.64
C THR A 172 -32.66 -4.16 8.35
N ILE A 173 -31.41 -4.12 8.81
CA ILE A 173 -30.52 -2.97 8.64
C ILE A 173 -29.35 -3.39 7.75
N PRO A 174 -29.27 -2.90 6.51
CA PRO A 174 -28.16 -3.27 5.64
C PRO A 174 -26.82 -2.70 6.16
N LYS A 175 -25.75 -3.49 6.09
CA LYS A 175 -24.39 -3.04 6.44
C LYS A 175 -23.64 -2.46 5.24
N THR A 176 -22.60 -1.67 5.50
CA THR A 176 -21.63 -1.27 4.47
C THR A 176 -20.77 -2.46 4.05
N SER A 177 -20.40 -2.52 2.77
CA SER A 177 -19.44 -3.51 2.26
C SER A 177 -18.12 -3.47 3.05
N ALA A 178 -17.67 -4.64 3.53
CA ALA A 178 -16.34 -4.82 4.09
C ALA A 178 -15.24 -4.61 3.04
N ASN A 179 -15.57 -4.90 1.77
CA ASN A 179 -14.65 -4.73 0.65
C ASN A 179 -14.49 -3.23 0.36
N PRO A 180 -13.26 -2.69 0.45
CA PRO A 180 -13.01 -1.33 0.02
C PRO A 180 -13.33 -1.22 -1.47
N LYS A 181 -14.26 -0.32 -1.82
CA LYS A 181 -14.46 0.04 -3.23
C LYS A 181 -13.13 0.60 -3.74
N HIS A 182 -12.60 0.02 -4.82
CA HIS A 182 -11.48 0.64 -5.52
C HIS A 182 -11.87 2.08 -5.86
N PRO A 183 -11.03 3.07 -5.53
CA PRO A 183 -11.32 4.44 -5.90
C PRO A 183 -11.42 4.49 -7.43
N SER A 184 -12.64 4.70 -7.93
CA SER A 184 -12.87 4.91 -9.35
C SER A 184 -12.08 6.16 -9.75
N LYS A 185 -11.09 5.97 -10.62
CA LYS A 185 -10.27 7.05 -11.12
C LYS A 185 -11.13 7.79 -12.16
N PRO A 186 -11.46 9.09 -11.98
CA PRO A 186 -12.38 9.81 -12.87
C PRO A 186 -11.94 9.93 -14.34
N TRP A 187 -10.71 9.51 -14.64
CA TRP A 187 -10.11 9.53 -15.96
C TRP A 187 -9.97 8.15 -16.60
N PHE A 188 -10.25 7.07 -15.85
CA PHE A 188 -10.05 5.72 -16.36
C PHE A 188 -11.31 5.26 -17.08
N ASP A 189 -11.21 5.14 -18.39
CA ASP A 189 -12.27 4.73 -19.31
C ASP A 189 -11.93 3.37 -19.96
N ASP A 190 -12.88 2.82 -20.71
CA ASP A 190 -12.72 1.52 -21.40
C ASP A 190 -11.56 1.55 -22.41
N ALA A 191 -11.29 2.72 -23.01
CA ALA A 191 -10.14 2.89 -23.91
C ALA A 191 -8.80 2.74 -23.16
N CYS A 192 -8.71 3.25 -21.93
CA CYS A 192 -7.55 3.02 -21.06
C CYS A 192 -7.42 1.54 -20.69
N ASP A 193 -8.53 0.90 -20.32
CA ASP A 193 -8.52 -0.51 -19.94
C ASP A 193 -8.07 -1.41 -21.10
N GLN A 194 -8.67 -1.23 -22.27
CA GLN A 194 -8.30 -1.95 -23.49
C GLN A 194 -6.83 -1.72 -23.85
N ALA A 195 -6.36 -0.46 -23.87
CA ALA A 195 -4.98 -0.16 -24.24
C ALA A 195 -3.97 -0.77 -23.26
N ILE A 196 -4.31 -0.84 -21.96
CA ILE A 196 -3.45 -1.52 -20.98
C ILE A 196 -3.52 -3.04 -21.13
N GLY A 197 -4.69 -3.60 -21.43
CA GLY A 197 -4.88 -5.01 -21.75
C GLY A 197 -4.03 -5.45 -22.95
N ASP A 198 -4.06 -4.67 -24.04
CA ASP A 198 -3.24 -4.88 -25.23
C ASP A 198 -1.74 -4.86 -24.91
N ARG A 199 -1.30 -3.88 -24.10
CA ARG A 199 0.09 -3.81 -23.63
C ARG A 199 0.46 -5.08 -22.85
N LYS A 200 -0.33 -5.49 -21.86
CA LYS A 200 -0.07 -6.70 -21.06
C LYS A 200 0.00 -7.96 -21.94
N LYS A 201 -0.89 -8.07 -22.93
CA LYS A 201 -0.87 -9.18 -23.89
C LYS A 201 0.43 -9.19 -24.72
N SER A 202 0.85 -8.04 -25.21
CA SER A 202 2.10 -7.90 -25.99
C SER A 202 3.35 -8.18 -25.15
N GLU A 203 3.35 -7.80 -23.87
CA GLU A 203 4.43 -8.06 -22.91
C GLU A 203 4.54 -9.55 -22.61
N ARG A 204 3.42 -10.22 -22.29
CA ARG A 204 3.40 -11.68 -22.11
C ARG A 204 3.93 -12.41 -23.33
N ARG A 205 3.56 -11.95 -24.54
CA ARG A 205 4.06 -12.54 -25.79
C ARG A 205 5.56 -12.34 -25.97
N PHE A 206 6.09 -11.17 -25.61
CA PHE A 206 7.52 -10.90 -25.63
C PHE A 206 8.27 -11.77 -24.60
N ASN A 207 7.76 -11.88 -23.37
CA ASN A 207 8.35 -12.71 -22.32
C ASN A 207 8.42 -14.20 -22.73
N GLN A 208 7.37 -14.71 -23.39
CA GLN A 208 7.34 -16.09 -23.90
C GLN A 208 8.23 -16.30 -25.13
N GLN A 209 8.34 -15.28 -26.00
CA GLN A 209 9.08 -15.36 -27.26
C GLN A 209 9.85 -14.04 -27.49
N PRO A 210 11.09 -13.90 -26.98
CA PRO A 210 11.88 -12.68 -27.06
C PRO A 210 12.45 -12.37 -28.46
N THR A 211 11.58 -12.20 -29.46
CA THR A 211 11.97 -11.85 -30.83
C THR A 211 11.98 -10.33 -31.03
N THR A 212 12.76 -9.84 -32.00
CA THR A 212 12.78 -8.42 -32.39
C THR A 212 11.39 -7.89 -32.78
N LYS A 213 10.59 -8.72 -33.45
CA LYS A 213 9.19 -8.44 -33.79
C LYS A 213 8.33 -8.26 -32.54
N ASN A 214 8.42 -9.17 -31.58
CA ASN A 214 7.64 -9.08 -30.34
C ASN A 214 8.07 -7.90 -29.47
N LEU A 215 9.38 -7.58 -29.43
CA LEU A 215 9.89 -6.39 -28.76
C LEU A 215 9.34 -5.11 -29.39
N SER A 216 9.34 -5.02 -30.73
CA SER A 216 8.77 -3.89 -31.46
C SER A 216 7.28 -3.71 -31.17
N ASN A 217 6.50 -4.81 -31.22
CA ASN A 217 5.09 -4.80 -30.87
C ASN A 217 4.85 -4.33 -29.44
N PHE A 218 5.60 -4.88 -28.47
CA PHE A 218 5.51 -4.47 -27.07
C PHE A 218 5.77 -2.96 -26.91
N ARG A 219 6.78 -2.41 -27.57
CA ARG A 219 7.07 -0.97 -27.57
C ARG A 219 5.93 -0.13 -28.12
N ILE A 220 5.33 -0.56 -29.23
CA ILE A 220 4.18 0.12 -29.85
C ILE A 220 3.00 0.15 -28.87
N PHE A 221 2.61 -1.00 -28.31
CA PHE A 221 1.49 -1.09 -27.39
C PHE A 221 1.76 -0.37 -26.06
N ARG A 222 3.00 -0.39 -25.56
CA ARG A 222 3.42 0.40 -24.39
C ARG A 222 3.26 1.90 -24.66
N ALA A 223 3.70 2.38 -25.83
CA ALA A 223 3.54 3.79 -26.21
C ALA A 223 2.06 4.18 -26.37
N LYS A 224 1.25 3.31 -26.99
CA LYS A 224 -0.20 3.49 -27.15
C LYS A 224 -0.90 3.60 -25.79
N ALA A 225 -0.68 2.63 -24.89
CA ALA A 225 -1.25 2.63 -23.54
C ALA A 225 -0.88 3.91 -22.76
N ARG A 226 0.39 4.32 -22.82
CA ARG A 226 0.87 5.55 -22.17
C ARG A 226 0.19 6.80 -22.74
N ARG A 227 0.05 6.87 -24.08
CA ARG A 227 -0.63 7.99 -24.75
C ARG A 227 -2.10 8.05 -24.36
N THR A 228 -2.83 6.94 -24.46
CA THR A 228 -4.25 6.85 -24.11
C THR A 228 -4.51 7.27 -22.66
N CYS A 229 -3.78 6.68 -21.70
CA CYS A 229 -3.91 7.06 -20.29
C CYS A 229 -3.61 8.53 -20.02
N ARG A 230 -2.59 9.10 -20.68
CA ARG A 230 -2.25 10.53 -20.54
C ARG A 230 -3.34 11.42 -21.10
N GLN A 231 -3.90 11.06 -22.25
CA GLN A 231 -4.96 11.82 -22.89
C GLN A 231 -6.25 11.78 -22.06
N ALA A 232 -6.61 10.61 -21.52
CA ALA A 232 -7.78 10.46 -20.65
C ALA A 232 -7.64 11.28 -19.36
N ARG A 233 -6.46 11.23 -18.69
CA ARG A 233 -6.14 12.10 -17.54
C ARG A 233 -6.30 13.59 -17.86
N ARG A 234 -5.72 14.02 -18.99
CA ARG A 234 -5.79 15.41 -19.43
C ARG A 234 -7.22 15.86 -19.73
N THR A 235 -7.99 15.00 -20.41
CA THR A 235 -9.37 15.30 -20.80
C THR A 235 -10.28 15.37 -19.58
N SER A 236 -10.15 14.41 -18.66
CA SER A 236 -10.86 14.41 -17.38
C SER A 236 -10.53 15.65 -16.53
N TRP A 237 -9.25 16.04 -16.47
CA TRP A 237 -8.84 17.27 -15.77
C TRP A 237 -9.41 18.53 -16.41
N LYS A 238 -9.33 18.67 -17.74
CA LYS A 238 -9.93 19.79 -18.47
C LYS A 238 -11.43 19.87 -18.20
N LYS A 239 -12.16 18.77 -18.32
CA LYS A 239 -13.60 18.70 -18.04
C LYS A 239 -13.93 19.13 -16.61
N PHE A 240 -13.13 18.70 -15.63
CA PHE A 240 -13.30 19.11 -14.25
C PHE A 240 -13.10 20.62 -14.06
N VAL A 241 -11.98 21.15 -14.55
CA VAL A 241 -11.64 22.59 -14.42
C VAL A 241 -12.66 23.47 -15.13
N SER A 242 -13.11 23.09 -16.33
CA SER A 242 -14.15 23.81 -17.07
C SER A 242 -15.52 23.83 -16.36
N GLY A 243 -15.76 22.90 -15.43
CA GLY A 243 -16.98 22.85 -14.63
C GLY A 243 -16.90 23.62 -13.30
N ILE A 244 -15.76 24.23 -12.98
CA ILE A 244 -15.59 25.03 -11.75
C ILE A 244 -16.26 26.38 -11.94
N THR A 245 -17.12 26.74 -10.99
CA THR A 245 -17.81 28.04 -10.91
C THR A 245 -17.57 28.69 -9.55
N SER A 246 -17.95 29.97 -9.39
CA SER A 246 -17.86 30.69 -8.10
C SER A 246 -18.64 30.01 -6.96
N ARG A 247 -19.61 29.15 -7.28
CA ARG A 247 -20.40 28.38 -6.31
C ARG A 247 -19.81 27.01 -5.99
N THR A 248 -18.68 26.63 -6.59
CA THR A 248 -18.05 25.32 -6.37
C THR A 248 -17.35 25.29 -5.01
N PRO A 249 -17.72 24.39 -4.08
CA PRO A 249 -17.07 24.31 -2.79
C PRO A 249 -15.58 23.96 -2.90
N MET A 250 -14.73 24.69 -2.17
CA MET A 250 -13.28 24.48 -2.14
C MET A 250 -12.89 23.05 -1.75
N THR A 251 -13.69 22.42 -0.88
CA THR A 251 -13.53 21.01 -0.49
C THR A 251 -13.63 20.05 -1.67
N LYS A 252 -14.53 20.31 -2.64
CA LYS A 252 -14.69 19.49 -3.85
C LYS A 252 -13.46 19.60 -4.76
N VAL A 253 -12.88 20.78 -4.87
CA VAL A 253 -11.64 21.04 -5.62
C VAL A 253 -10.47 20.30 -4.99
N TRP A 254 -10.25 20.46 -3.69
CA TRP A 254 -9.17 19.76 -2.98
C TRP A 254 -9.32 18.25 -3.01
N ASN A 255 -10.54 17.73 -2.85
CA ASN A 255 -10.79 16.30 -2.99
C ASN A 255 -10.38 15.81 -4.37
N MET A 256 -10.74 16.52 -5.45
CA MET A 256 -10.34 16.14 -6.81
C MET A 256 -8.81 16.18 -7.01
N VAL A 257 -8.15 17.24 -6.54
CA VAL A 257 -6.68 17.37 -6.59
C VAL A 257 -6.01 16.20 -5.87
N ASN A 258 -6.51 15.83 -4.69
CA ASN A 258 -5.98 14.70 -3.92
C ASN A 258 -6.23 13.36 -4.62
N LYS A 259 -7.38 13.17 -5.29
CA LYS A 259 -7.63 11.97 -6.12
C LYS A 259 -6.62 11.86 -7.26
N ILE A 260 -6.32 12.96 -7.93
CA ILE A 260 -5.40 13.00 -9.08
C ILE A 260 -3.96 12.78 -8.64
N LYS A 261 -3.56 13.35 -7.50
CA LYS A 261 -2.24 13.14 -6.90
C LYS A 261 -2.04 11.74 -6.33
N GLY A 262 -3.06 10.88 -6.34
CA GLY A 262 -3.01 9.55 -5.72
C GLY A 262 -2.94 9.60 -4.19
N LYS A 263 -3.12 10.78 -3.57
CA LYS A 263 -3.04 10.98 -2.10
C LYS A 263 -4.34 10.62 -1.38
N ASN A 264 -5.18 9.79 -1.98
CA ASN A 264 -6.43 9.33 -1.39
C ASN A 264 -6.22 8.19 -0.37
N SER A 265 -5.08 8.13 0.30
CA SER A 265 -4.90 7.30 1.47
C SER A 265 -5.42 8.07 2.69
N LYS A 266 -6.70 7.87 3.04
CA LYS A 266 -7.11 8.09 4.43
C LYS A 266 -6.77 6.84 5.24
N ALA A 267 -5.48 6.62 5.46
CA ALA A 267 -5.03 5.78 6.55
C ALA A 267 -4.83 6.71 7.75
N THR A 268 -5.92 7.11 8.40
CA THR A 268 -5.83 7.64 9.76
C THR A 268 -5.81 6.46 10.70
N VAL A 269 -4.84 6.42 11.61
CA VAL A 269 -4.85 5.51 12.75
C VAL A 269 -6.08 5.89 13.57
N LYS A 270 -7.13 5.06 13.53
CA LYS A 270 -8.38 5.31 14.26
C LYS A 270 -8.34 4.77 15.67
N HIS A 271 -7.44 3.80 15.90
CA HIS A 271 -7.31 3.08 17.14
C HIS A 271 -5.84 2.81 17.40
N LEU A 272 -5.35 3.11 18.60
CA LEU A 272 -4.01 2.80 19.07
C LEU A 272 -4.13 2.01 20.37
N LYS A 273 -3.52 0.82 20.44
CA LYS A 273 -3.51 0.01 21.65
C LYS A 273 -2.34 0.42 22.53
N ASP A 274 -2.62 0.84 23.76
CA ASP A 274 -1.65 1.19 24.78
C ASP A 274 -1.80 0.21 25.95
N GLY A 275 -1.03 -0.88 25.93
CA GLY A 275 -1.20 -2.00 26.85
C GLY A 275 -2.60 -2.63 26.72
N ASN A 276 -3.41 -2.54 27.77
CA ASN A 276 -4.80 -3.02 27.77
C ASN A 276 -5.82 -1.96 27.31
N ASN A 277 -5.39 -0.70 27.13
CA ASN A 277 -6.28 0.40 26.77
C ASN A 277 -6.32 0.61 25.25
N LEU A 278 -7.51 0.88 24.71
CA LEU A 278 -7.71 1.20 23.30
C LEU A 278 -8.00 2.70 23.14
N LEU A 279 -7.03 3.46 22.65
CA LEU A 279 -7.20 4.89 22.36
C LEU A 279 -7.95 5.05 21.04
N THR A 280 -9.03 5.82 21.04
CA THR A 280 -9.92 6.02 19.87
C THR A 280 -10.04 7.48 19.43
N SER A 281 -9.63 8.42 20.28
CA SER A 281 -9.61 9.86 20.02
C SER A 281 -8.34 10.25 19.26
N GLU A 282 -8.49 11.10 18.23
CA GLU A 282 -7.34 11.59 17.43
C GLU A 282 -6.30 12.33 18.28
N LYS A 283 -6.75 13.06 19.31
CA LYS A 283 -5.88 13.80 20.24
C LYS A 283 -5.05 12.84 21.09
N ASP A 284 -5.68 11.81 21.64
CA ASP A 284 -5.02 10.87 22.55
C ASP A 284 -4.05 9.97 21.80
N ILE A 285 -4.41 9.55 20.57
CA ILE A 285 -3.53 8.85 19.66
C ILE A 285 -2.31 9.72 19.32
N ALA A 286 -2.51 11.00 18.97
CA ALA A 286 -1.41 11.91 18.64
C ALA A 286 -0.48 12.16 19.84
N ASN A 287 -1.05 12.38 21.03
CA ASN A 287 -0.27 12.56 22.26
C ASN A 287 0.54 11.32 22.60
N LYS A 288 -0.06 10.12 22.53
CA LYS A 288 0.65 8.88 22.83
C LYS A 288 1.78 8.61 21.84
N LEU A 289 1.56 8.89 20.55
CA LEU A 289 2.63 8.84 19.55
C LEU A 289 3.75 9.84 19.89
N GLY A 290 3.40 11.06 20.28
CA GLY A 290 4.35 12.09 20.74
C GLY A 290 5.19 11.63 21.93
N GLU A 291 4.55 11.09 22.97
CA GLU A 291 5.23 10.51 24.14
C GLU A 291 6.16 9.37 23.77
N THR A 292 5.70 8.46 22.90
CA THR A 292 6.49 7.31 22.45
C THR A 292 7.72 7.77 21.69
N PHE A 293 7.58 8.72 20.76
CA PHE A 293 8.71 9.26 20.02
C PHE A 293 9.67 10.04 20.93
N ALA A 294 9.16 10.85 21.87
CA ALA A 294 9.99 11.55 22.85
C ALA A 294 10.77 10.56 23.72
N LYS A 295 10.14 9.46 24.14
CA LYS A 295 10.78 8.40 24.90
C LYS A 295 11.85 7.69 24.07
N SER A 296 11.56 7.32 22.83
CA SER A 296 12.51 6.63 21.93
C SER A 296 13.69 7.52 21.54
N SER A 297 13.47 8.82 21.35
CA SER A 297 14.50 9.81 21.04
C SER A 297 15.16 10.42 22.27
N SER A 298 14.83 9.93 23.48
CA SER A 298 15.43 10.40 24.73
C SER A 298 16.92 10.10 24.76
N CYS A 299 17.71 11.04 25.29
CA CYS A 299 19.13 10.86 25.49
C CYS A 299 19.48 9.71 26.44
N ASN A 300 18.53 9.28 27.27
CA ASN A 300 18.67 8.14 28.16
C ASN A 300 18.88 6.82 27.40
N ASN A 301 18.45 6.73 26.14
CA ASN A 301 18.61 5.53 25.31
C ASN A 301 19.98 5.47 24.60
N TYR A 302 20.81 6.52 24.69
CA TYR A 302 22.16 6.47 24.15
C TYR A 302 23.08 5.64 25.04
N ARG A 303 24.07 4.98 24.43
CA ARG A 303 25.17 4.34 25.17
C ARG A 303 25.93 5.39 25.98
N GLU A 304 26.40 5.03 27.17
CA GLU A 304 27.11 5.93 28.09
C GLU A 304 28.31 6.64 27.44
N ASP A 305 29.00 5.98 26.52
CA ASP A 305 30.15 6.54 25.79
C ASP A 305 29.76 7.74 24.91
N PHE A 306 28.51 7.78 24.43
CA PHE A 306 27.96 8.88 23.62
C PHE A 306 27.41 10.02 24.48
N LYS A 307 27.07 9.76 25.75
CA LYS A 307 26.59 10.78 26.70
C LYS A 307 27.72 11.66 27.26
N LYS A 308 28.97 11.21 27.13
CA LYS A 308 30.16 11.89 27.67
C LYS A 308 30.93 12.73 26.65
N SER A 309 30.38 12.91 25.44
CA SER A 309 30.94 13.76 24.37
C SER A 309 30.46 15.19 24.46
#